data_AF-A0A7J6WLV5-F1
#
_entry.id   AF-A0A7J6WLV5-F1
#
_cell.length_a   1.000
_cell.length_b   1.000
_cell.length_c   1.000
_cell.angle_alpha   90.00
_cell.angle_beta   90.00
_cell.angle_gamma   90.00
#
_symmetry.space_group_name_H-M   'P 1'
#
loop_
_entity.id
_entity.type
_entity.pdbx_description
1 polymer ?
#
loop_
_entity_poly.entity_id
_entity_poly.type
_entity_poly.pdbx_seq_one_letter_code
_entity_poly.pdbx_strand_id
1 'polypeptide(L)'
;MWLEDPNLGDPIKQWWETFELEGKASFVWWWKLKELKKKLKAMSKEVFGNIEVNIDERVERIELLDALEEDCVLDEHEPCEREFLRDGLKFLL
;
A
#
# COMPACT_ATOMS: atom_id res chain seq x y z
N MET A 1 -4.53 5.01 9.21
CA MET A 1 -3.09 5.08 9.61
C MET A 1 -2.67 3.73 10.18
N TRP A 2 -1.39 3.32 10.09
CA TRP A 2 -0.93 2.00 10.59
C TRP A 2 -1.15 1.80 12.11
N LEU A 3 -1.24 2.90 12.87
CA LEU A 3 -1.60 2.92 14.29
C LEU A 3 -3.05 2.53 14.57
N GLU A 4 -3.92 2.53 13.56
CA GLU A 4 -5.32 2.13 13.65
C GLU A 4 -5.52 0.67 13.26
N ASP A 5 -4.45 -0.04 12.86
CA ASP A 5 -4.54 -1.45 12.52
C ASP A 5 -4.76 -2.28 13.79
N PRO A 6 -5.87 -3.04 13.88
CA PRO A 6 -6.19 -3.83 15.07
C PRO A 6 -5.17 -4.94 15.34
N ASN A 7 -4.39 -5.36 14.34
CA ASN A 7 -3.37 -6.40 14.48
C ASN A 7 -2.00 -5.82 14.86
N LEU A 8 -1.91 -4.53 15.20
CA LEU A 8 -0.66 -3.91 15.63
C LEU A 8 -0.23 -4.32 17.04
N GLY A 9 -1.19 -4.65 17.90
CA GLY A 9 -0.95 -4.97 19.32
C GLY A 9 -0.13 -6.25 19.52
N ASP A 10 -0.48 -7.32 18.81
CA ASP A 10 0.17 -8.62 18.88
C ASP A 10 1.68 -8.60 18.57
N PRO A 11 2.16 -8.03 17.44
CA PRO A 11 3.58 -7.96 17.13
C PRO A 11 4.36 -7.07 18.11
N ILE A 12 3.77 -5.96 18.58
CA ILE A 12 4.40 -5.11 19.60
C ILE A 12 4.64 -5.89 20.89
N LYS A 13 3.62 -6.63 21.34
CA LYS A 13 3.72 -7.45 22.55
C LYS A 13 4.76 -8.56 22.41
N GLN A 14 4.76 -9.26 21.28
CA GLN A 14 5.75 -10.30 20.98
C GLN A 14 7.19 -9.75 21.01
N TRP A 15 7.43 -8.59 20.38
CA TRP A 15 8.76 -7.96 20.39
C TRP A 15 9.17 -7.55 21.81
N TRP A 16 8.24 -7.00 22.59
CA TRP A 16 8.51 -6.56 23.96
C TRP A 16 8.94 -7.71 24.88
N GLU A 17 8.31 -8.87 24.72
CA GLU A 17 8.61 -10.10 25.44
C GLU A 17 9.93 -10.75 24.97
N THR A 18 10.29 -10.61 23.69
CA THR A 18 11.54 -11.14 23.12
C THR A 18 12.79 -10.37 23.61
N PHE A 19 12.63 -9.15 24.10
CA PHE A 19 13.75 -8.36 24.58
C PHE A 19 14.24 -8.84 25.95
N GLU A 20 15.21 -9.75 25.96
CA GLU A 20 15.94 -10.17 27.16
C GLU A 20 17.21 -9.33 27.32
N LEU A 21 17.26 -8.49 28.36
CA LEU A 21 18.42 -7.66 28.63
C LEU A 21 18.60 -7.47 30.13
N GLU A 22 19.76 -7.87 30.63
CA GLU A 22 20.13 -7.74 32.03
C GLU A 22 20.89 -6.44 32.27
N GLY A 23 20.52 -5.72 33.32
CA GLY A 23 21.18 -4.46 33.68
C GLY A 23 20.30 -3.56 34.54
N LYS A 24 20.72 -2.30 34.68
CA LYS A 24 19.99 -1.30 35.44
C LYS A 24 18.64 -1.04 34.77
N ALA A 25 17.54 -1.09 35.54
CA ALA A 25 16.18 -1.00 35.02
C ALA A 25 15.99 0.18 34.05
N SER A 26 16.54 1.35 34.35
CA SER A 26 16.48 2.53 33.48
C SER A 26 17.12 2.33 32.10
N PHE A 27 18.24 1.60 32.04
CA PHE A 27 18.93 1.31 30.79
C PHE A 27 18.19 0.24 29.98
N VAL A 28 17.72 -0.82 30.65
CA VAL A 28 16.90 -1.86 30.03
C VAL A 28 15.65 -1.25 29.40
N TRP A 29 14.98 -0.35 30.11
CA TRP A 29 13.79 0.33 29.61
C TRP A 29 14.07 1.21 28.40
N TRP A 30 15.11 2.06 28.48
CA TRP A 30 15.51 2.91 27.36
C TRP A 30 15.91 2.10 26.13
N TRP A 31 16.65 1.00 26.33
CA TRP A 31 17.07 0.11 25.26
C TRP A 31 15.87 -0.58 24.61
N LYS A 32 14.94 -1.13 25.41
CA LYS A 32 13.71 -1.76 24.89
C LYS A 32 12.90 -0.79 24.03
N LEU A 33 12.73 0.44 24.49
CA LEU A 33 12.04 1.49 23.71
C LEU A 33 12.78 1.84 22.43
N LYS A 34 14.11 1.93 22.48
CA LYS A 34 14.94 2.21 21.31
C LYS A 34 14.81 1.10 20.27
N GLU A 35 14.81 -0.15 20.68
CA GLU A 35 14.71 -1.30 19.77
C GLU A 35 13.30 -1.47 19.21
N LEU A 36 12.28 -1.26 20.04
CA LEU A 36 10.89 -1.22 19.61
C LEU A 36 10.65 -0.13 18.55
N LYS A 37 11.21 1.07 18.77
CA LYS A 37 11.11 2.17 17.81
C LYS A 37 11.73 1.82 16.45
N LYS A 38 12.84 1.09 16.42
CA LYS A 38 13.45 0.63 15.15
C LYS A 38 12.57 -0.38 14.42
N LYS A 39 12.06 -1.38 15.14
CA LYS A 39 11.14 -2.40 14.61
C LYS A 39 9.89 -1.77 13.99
N LEU A 40 9.28 -0.83 14.71
CA LEU A 40 8.13 -0.06 14.23
C LEU A 40 8.46 0.74 12.97
N LYS A 41 9.63 1.38 12.91
CA LYS A 41 10.05 2.14 11.72
C LYS A 41 10.25 1.25 10.48
N ALA A 42 10.82 0.06 10.66
CA ALA A 42 11.01 -0.90 9.57
C ALA A 42 9.66 -1.40 9.04
N MET A 43 8.78 -1.85 9.94
CA MET A 43 7.44 -2.32 9.57
C MET A 43 6.59 -1.20 8.97
N SER A 44 6.68 0.03 9.49
CA SER A 44 5.99 1.18 8.90
C SER A 44 6.46 1.43 7.47
N LYS A 45 7.75 1.23 7.17
CA LYS A 45 8.26 1.36 5.79
C LYS A 45 7.80 0.22 4.88
N GLU A 46 7.75 -1.01 5.37
CA GLU A 46 7.29 -2.16 4.57
C GLU A 46 5.80 -2.07 4.27
N VAL A 47 4.98 -1.69 5.26
CA VAL A 47 3.53 -1.56 5.08
C VAL A 47 3.18 -0.30 4.32
N PHE A 48 3.72 0.86 4.70
CA PHE A 48 3.33 2.15 4.12
C PHE A 48 4.08 2.46 2.83
N GLY A 49 5.37 2.12 2.73
CA GLY A 49 6.14 2.32 1.50
C GLY A 49 5.63 1.48 0.33
N ASN A 50 5.08 0.28 0.60
CA ASN A 50 4.44 -0.53 -0.42
C ASN A 50 3.04 -0.01 -0.80
N ILE A 51 2.34 0.64 0.14
CA ILE A 51 1.05 1.29 -0.14
C ILE A 51 1.25 2.54 -0.99
N GLU A 52 2.22 3.40 -0.67
CA GLU A 52 2.53 4.59 -1.47
C GLU A 52 2.94 4.21 -2.90
N VAL A 53 3.87 3.26 -3.07
CA VAL A 53 4.29 2.78 -4.38
C VAL A 53 3.13 2.16 -5.18
N ASN A 54 2.29 1.33 -4.55
CA ASN A 54 1.12 0.74 -5.22
C ASN A 54 0.03 1.79 -5.54
N ILE A 55 -0.08 2.87 -4.77
CA ILE A 55 -0.96 3.99 -5.10
C ILE A 55 -0.42 4.73 -6.33
N ASP A 56 0.87 5.09 -6.35
CA ASP A 56 1.51 5.73 -7.50
C ASP A 56 1.40 4.87 -8.78
N GLU A 57 1.71 3.57 -8.70
CA GLU A 57 1.57 2.65 -9.84
C GLU A 57 0.12 2.55 -10.35
N ARG A 58 -0.87 2.60 -9.45
CA ARG A 58 -2.29 2.59 -9.82
C ARG A 58 -2.72 3.89 -10.44
N VAL A 59 -2.23 5.02 -9.94
CA VAL A 59 -2.49 6.35 -10.51
C VAL A 59 -1.89 6.43 -11.91
N GLU A 60 -0.63 6.03 -12.10
CA GLU A 60 0.03 6.00 -13.41
C GLU A 60 -0.73 5.11 -14.41
N ARG A 61 -1.22 3.94 -13.95
CA ARG A 61 -2.05 3.05 -14.78
C ARG A 61 -3.38 3.70 -15.18
N ILE A 62 -4.02 4.44 -14.28
CA ILE A 62 -5.27 5.16 -14.57
C ILE A 62 -4.99 6.28 -15.56
N GLU A 63 -3.96 7.09 -15.33
CA GLU A 63 -3.56 8.17 -16.24
C GLU A 63 -3.24 7.67 -17.65
N LEU A 64 -2.59 6.52 -17.79
CA LEU A 64 -2.36 5.87 -19.09
C LEU A 64 -3.65 5.41 -19.75
N LEU A 65 -4.61 4.89 -18.99
CA LEU A 65 -5.91 4.46 -19.53
C LEU A 65 -6.75 5.66 -19.96
N ASP A 66 -6.73 6.74 -19.19
CA ASP A 66 -7.41 8.00 -19.52
C ASP A 66 -6.79 8.63 -20.77
N ALA A 67 -5.46 8.66 -20.89
CA ALA A 67 -4.77 9.16 -22.07
C ALA A 67 -5.08 8.34 -23.34
N LEU A 68 -5.15 7.01 -23.22
CA LEU A 68 -5.55 6.13 -24.34
C LEU A 68 -7.02 6.31 -24.73
N GLU A 69 -7.90 6.58 -23.76
CA GLU A 69 -9.30 6.88 -24.05
C GLU A 69 -9.45 8.26 -24.70
N GLU A 70 -8.70 9.27 -24.26
CA GLU A 70 -8.65 10.58 -24.91
C GLU A 70 -8.08 10.50 -26.33
N ASP A 71 -7.00 9.74 -26.56
CA ASP A 71 -6.41 9.51 -27.88
C ASP A 71 -7.39 8.75 -28.82
N CYS A 72 -8.14 7.79 -28.29
CA CYS A 72 -9.24 7.12 -29.00
C CYS A 72 -10.41 8.06 -29.33
N VAL A 73 -10.64 9.10 -28.53
CA VAL A 73 -11.67 10.12 -28.81
C VAL A 73 -11.16 11.11 -29.87
N LEU A 74 -9.86 11.40 -29.89
CA LEU A 74 -9.22 12.28 -30.89
C LEU A 74 -9.08 11.60 -32.26
N ASP A 75 -8.98 10.26 -32.31
CA ASP A 75 -9.12 9.45 -33.52
C ASP A 75 -10.61 9.27 -33.89
N GLU A 76 -11.29 10.40 -34.15
CA GLU A 76 -12.72 10.47 -34.48
C GLU A 76 -13.09 9.71 -35.79
N HIS A 77 -12.12 9.07 -36.45
CA HIS A 77 -12.28 8.46 -37.76
C HIS A 77 -12.33 6.92 -37.74
N GLU A 78 -12.03 6.24 -36.62
CA GLU A 78 -12.30 4.79 -36.43
C GLU A 78 -12.98 4.43 -35.06
N PRO A 79 -14.18 4.95 -34.74
CA PRO A 79 -14.94 4.53 -33.54
C PRO A 79 -15.55 3.12 -33.61
N CYS A 80 -15.32 2.37 -34.70
CA CYS A 80 -16.18 1.24 -35.09
C CYS A 80 -15.97 -0.04 -34.26
N GLU A 81 -14.73 -0.41 -33.90
CA GLU A 81 -14.48 -1.71 -33.24
C GLU A 81 -14.78 -1.71 -31.74
N ARG A 82 -14.54 -0.58 -31.04
CA ARG A 82 -14.69 -0.50 -29.59
C ARG A 82 -16.15 -0.37 -29.16
N GLU A 83 -16.98 0.36 -29.91
CA GLU A 83 -18.44 0.40 -29.69
C GLU A 83 -19.09 -0.95 -30.01
N PHE A 84 -18.66 -1.63 -31.07
CA PHE A 84 -19.19 -2.95 -31.44
C PHE A 84 -18.93 -4.01 -30.37
N LEU A 85 -17.73 -4.03 -29.77
CA LEU A 85 -17.41 -4.93 -28.67
C LEU A 85 -18.13 -4.53 -27.36
N ARG A 86 -18.31 -3.23 -27.10
CA ARG A 86 -19.05 -2.73 -25.93
C ARG A 86 -20.53 -3.09 -26.00
N ASP A 87 -21.16 -2.93 -27.17
CA ASP A 87 -22.55 -3.33 -27.36
C ASP A 87 -22.69 -4.85 -27.36
N GLY A 88 -21.75 -5.60 -27.95
CA GLY A 88 -21.71 -7.07 -27.84
C GLY A 88 -21.62 -7.57 -26.40
N LEU A 89 -20.87 -6.89 -25.53
CA LEU A 89 -20.78 -7.21 -24.10
C LEU A 89 -22.07 -6.88 -23.33
N LYS A 90 -22.83 -5.85 -23.72
CA LYS A 90 -24.14 -5.54 -23.13
C LYS A 90 -25.19 -6.60 -23.43
N PHE A 91 -25.07 -7.36 -24.53
CA PHE A 91 -25.99 -8.45 -24.86
C PHE A 91 -25.65 -9.78 -24.16
N LEU A 92 -24.52 -9.85 -23.46
CA LEU A 92 -24.07 -11.04 -22.72
C LEU A 92 -24.24 -10.91 -21.19
N LEU A 93 -24.81 -9.81 -20.72
CA LEU A 93 -25.22 -9.52 -19.33
C LEU A 93 -26.73 -9.35 -19.26
#